data_AF-A0A969VPV4-F1
#
_entry.id   AF-A0A969VPV4-F1
#
_cell.length_a   1.000
_cell.length_b   1.000
_cell.length_c   1.000
_cell.angle_alpha   90.00
_cell.angle_beta   90.00
_cell.angle_gamma   90.00
#
_symmetry.space_group_name_H-M   'P 1'
#
loop_
_entity.id
_entity.type
_entity.pdbx_description
1 polymer ?
#
loop_
_entity_poly.entity_id
_entity_poly.type
_entity_poly.pdbx_seq_one_letter_code
_entity_poly.pdbx_strand_id
1 'polypeptide(L)'
;MFALDHKDIYLDDVYNLKGLYKPRIYFSLDEDGPCYTIWFATRTGKLREIVERISMEMLDEFIIHGIDIAYKTSRVIPTQDFDKPSKFYLTGQTET
;
A
#
# COMPACT_ATOMS: atom_id res chain seq x y z
N MET A 1 -7.70 -22.45 22.74
CA MET A 1 -8.11 -23.13 21.49
C MET A 1 -9.39 -22.46 21.04
N PHE A 2 -9.31 -21.44 20.18
CA PHE A 2 -10.49 -20.75 19.67
C PHE A 2 -10.84 -21.35 18.30
N ALA A 3 -12.00 -21.99 18.24
CA ALA A 3 -12.61 -22.44 17.01
C ALA A 3 -13.24 -21.22 16.33
N LEU A 4 -12.63 -20.74 15.25
CA LEU A 4 -13.34 -19.93 14.26
C LEU A 4 -13.83 -20.89 13.18
N ASP A 5 -15.05 -21.35 13.38
CA ASP A 5 -15.85 -22.08 12.39
C ASP A 5 -16.36 -21.07 11.36
N HIS A 6 -15.46 -20.62 10.48
CA HIS A 6 -15.81 -19.92 9.24
C HIS A 6 -15.61 -20.88 8.07
N LYS A 7 -16.43 -21.94 8.05
CA LYS A 7 -16.66 -22.69 6.83
C LYS A 7 -17.54 -21.86 5.89
N ASP A 8 -16.97 -21.67 4.70
CA ASP A 8 -17.63 -21.40 3.43
C ASP A 8 -18.32 -20.03 3.41
N ILE A 9 -17.86 -19.04 2.63
CA ILE A 9 -18.05 -18.98 1.18
C ILE A 9 -16.96 -18.09 0.53
N TYR A 10 -16.60 -18.40 -0.73
CA TYR A 10 -15.84 -17.61 -1.72
C TYR A 10 -14.30 -17.79 -1.77
N LEU A 11 -13.88 -19.00 -2.15
CA LEU A 11 -12.71 -19.22 -3.01
C LEU A 11 -13.07 -20.02 -4.29
N ASP A 12 -14.25 -20.65 -4.33
CA ASP A 12 -14.72 -21.41 -5.50
C ASP A 12 -14.90 -20.56 -6.77
N ASP A 13 -15.16 -19.25 -6.64
CA ASP A 13 -15.31 -18.38 -7.80
C ASP A 13 -13.98 -17.90 -8.41
N VAL A 14 -12.87 -18.01 -7.67
CA VAL A 14 -11.51 -17.76 -8.17
C VAL A 14 -10.97 -19.01 -8.88
N TYR A 15 -11.35 -20.21 -8.42
CA TYR A 15 -10.91 -21.48 -8.99
C TYR A 15 -11.78 -22.02 -10.15
N ASN A 16 -12.98 -21.47 -10.38
CA ASN A 16 -13.81 -21.85 -11.54
C ASN A 16 -13.58 -21.01 -12.82
N LEU A 17 -12.61 -20.09 -12.83
CA LEU A 17 -12.06 -19.54 -14.06
C LEU A 17 -11.02 -20.52 -14.63
N LYS A 18 -11.50 -21.67 -15.12
CA LYS A 18 -10.68 -22.66 -15.84
C LYS A 18 -10.08 -22.03 -17.11
N GLY A 19 -8.87 -21.46 -16.97
CA GLY A 19 -8.02 -20.86 -18.02
C GLY A 19 -8.46 -19.43 -18.36
N LEU A 20 -7.69 -18.37 -18.15
CA LEU A 20 -6.34 -18.14 -18.69
C LEU A 20 -5.64 -16.95 -18.02
N TYR A 21 -6.19 -16.37 -16.96
CA TYR A 21 -5.66 -15.13 -16.38
C TYR A 21 -4.81 -15.42 -15.15
N LYS A 22 -3.50 -15.14 -15.25
CA LYS A 22 -2.59 -15.10 -14.10
C LYS A 22 -2.47 -13.64 -13.63
N PRO A 23 -2.64 -13.36 -12.33
CA PRO A 23 -2.32 -12.05 -11.78
C PRO A 23 -0.91 -11.61 -12.19
N ARG A 24 -0.76 -10.32 -12.48
CA ARG A 24 0.54 -9.75 -12.86
C ARG A 24 0.94 -8.72 -11.82
N ILE A 25 2.20 -8.75 -11.44
CA ILE A 25 2.79 -7.78 -10.52
C ILE A 25 3.87 -7.04 -11.29
N TYR A 26 3.75 -5.72 -11.33
CA TYR A 26 4.74 -4.85 -11.94
C TYR A 26 5.42 -4.04 -10.85
N PHE A 27 6.73 -3.85 -11.00
CA PHE A 27 7.54 -3.03 -10.11
C PHE A 27 7.92 -1.73 -10.81
N SER A 28 7.80 -0.62 -10.10
CA SER A 28 8.27 0.70 -10.51
C SER A 28 8.92 1.42 -9.33
N LEU A 29 9.85 2.32 -9.63
CA LEU A 29 10.42 3.24 -8.65
C LEU A 29 9.71 4.58 -8.79
N ASP A 30 9.14 5.07 -7.68
CA ASP A 30 8.50 6.38 -7.59
C ASP A 30 9.33 7.30 -6.68
N GLU A 31 9.00 8.60 -6.62
CA GLU A 31 9.69 9.59 -5.79
C GLU A 31 9.71 9.19 -4.30
N ASP A 32 8.62 8.57 -3.83
CA ASP A 32 8.43 8.16 -2.44
C ASP A 32 8.95 6.75 -2.12
N GLY A 33 9.37 5.97 -3.13
CA GLY A 33 9.95 4.64 -2.92
C GLY A 33 9.51 3.57 -3.93
N PRO A 34 9.76 2.28 -3.61
CA PRO A 34 9.36 1.17 -4.47
C PRO A 34 7.83 1.03 -4.51
N CYS A 35 7.28 0.94 -5.71
CA CYS A 35 5.85 0.78 -5.96
C CYS A 35 5.59 -0.54 -6.70
N TYR A 36 4.58 -1.29 -6.24
CA TYR A 36 4.14 -2.54 -6.85
C TYR A 36 2.70 -2.39 -7.33
N THR A 37 2.47 -2.57 -8.63
CA THR A 37 1.12 -2.56 -9.21
C THR A 37 0.65 -3.99 -9.46
N ILE A 38 -0.47 -4.37 -8.85
CA ILE A 38 -1.06 -5.70 -8.98
C ILE A 38 -2.26 -5.63 -9.91
N TRP A 39 -2.21 -6.41 -10.98
CA TRP A 39 -3.30 -6.57 -11.94
C TRP A 39 -3.94 -7.93 -11.74
N PHE A 40 -5.25 -7.93 -11.48
CA PHE A 40 -6.05 -9.14 -11.34
C PHE A 40 -7.40 -9.02 -12.06
N ALA A 41 -7.93 -10.15 -12.53
CA ALA A 41 -9.27 -10.22 -13.07
C ALA A 41 -10.27 -10.49 -11.94
N THR A 42 -11.43 -9.84 -12.01
CA THR A 42 -12.54 -10.05 -11.08
C THR A 42 -13.86 -10.09 -11.83
N ARG A 43 -14.86 -10.76 -11.26
CA ARG A 43 -16.25 -10.66 -11.72
C ARG A 43 -16.78 -9.24 -11.49
N THR A 44 -17.68 -8.81 -12.38
CA THR A 44 -18.39 -7.54 -12.24
C THR A 44 -19.12 -7.48 -10.89
N GLY A 45 -19.01 -6.36 -10.19
CA GLY A 45 -19.62 -6.14 -8.87
C GLY A 45 -18.85 -6.72 -7.68
N LYS A 46 -17.76 -7.47 -7.90
CA LYS A 46 -16.94 -8.04 -6.83
C LYS A 46 -15.62 -7.30 -6.56
N LEU A 47 -15.31 -6.27 -7.37
CA LEU A 47 -14.03 -5.55 -7.29
C LEU A 47 -13.72 -5.05 -5.88
N ARG A 48 -14.67 -4.35 -5.24
CA ARG A 48 -14.45 -3.74 -3.92
C ARG A 48 -14.13 -4.77 -2.84
N GLU A 49 -14.94 -5.81 -2.74
CA GLU A 49 -14.77 -6.90 -1.76
C GLU A 49 -13.40 -7.57 -1.91
N ILE A 50 -12.98 -7.83 -3.15
CA ILE A 50 -11.69 -8.46 -3.43
C ILE A 50 -10.52 -7.51 -3.11
N VAL A 51 -10.63 -6.23 -3.46
CA VAL A 51 -9.59 -5.23 -3.13
C VAL A 51 -9.44 -5.09 -1.61
N GLU A 52 -10.53 -4.97 -0.87
CA GLU A 52 -10.50 -4.84 0.59
C GLU A 52 -9.83 -6.07 1.24
N ARG A 53 -10.21 -7.28 0.80
CA ARG A 53 -9.60 -8.53 1.27
C ARG A 53 -8.11 -8.63 0.96
N ILE A 54 -7.71 -8.42 -0.30
CA ILE A 54 -6.30 -8.49 -0.71
C ILE A 54 -5.47 -7.45 0.06
N SER A 55 -6.02 -6.24 0.26
CA SER A 55 -5.33 -5.18 0.99
C SER A 55 -5.07 -5.60 2.44
N MET A 56 -6.06 -6.19 3.11
CA MET A 56 -5.88 -6.70 4.48
C MET A 56 -4.85 -7.83 4.54
N GLU A 57 -4.97 -8.84 3.69
CA GLU A 57 -4.02 -9.97 3.64
C GLU A 57 -2.59 -9.47 3.37
N MET A 58 -2.41 -8.48 2.50
CA MET A 58 -1.09 -7.88 2.24
C MET A 58 -0.54 -7.09 3.42
N LEU A 59 -1.39 -6.36 4.15
CA LEU A 59 -0.97 -5.62 5.34
C LEU A 59 -0.51 -6.59 6.44
N ASP A 60 -1.22 -7.70 6.62
CA ASP A 60 -0.82 -8.73 7.58
C ASP A 60 0.54 -9.33 7.23
N GLU A 61 0.77 -9.66 5.95
CA GLU A 61 2.07 -10.15 5.47
C GLU A 61 3.19 -9.10 5.64
N PHE A 62 2.91 -7.82 5.39
CA PHE A 62 3.87 -6.74 5.62
C PHE A 62 4.27 -6.64 7.08
N ILE A 63 3.31 -6.75 8.00
CA ILE A 63 3.58 -6.75 9.45
C ILE A 63 4.44 -7.96 9.84
N ILE A 64 4.10 -9.15 9.35
CA ILE A 64 4.84 -10.40 9.64
C ILE A 64 6.30 -10.29 9.16
N HIS A 65 6.51 -9.68 8.01
CA HIS A 65 7.84 -9.52 7.41
C HIS A 65 8.58 -8.24 7.82
N GLY A 66 7.98 -7.40 8.66
CA GLY A 66 8.59 -6.12 9.09
C GLY A 66 8.78 -5.12 7.94
N ILE A 67 7.86 -5.13 6.98
CA ILE A 67 7.83 -4.22 5.84
C ILE A 67 6.90 -3.06 6.19
N ASP A 68 7.44 -1.84 6.24
CA ASP A 68 6.65 -0.63 6.44
C ASP A 68 6.16 -0.05 5.11
N ILE A 69 5.00 0.61 5.15
CA ILE A 69 4.45 1.34 4.01
C ILE A 69 5.29 2.61 3.81
N ALA A 70 5.59 2.94 2.55
CA ALA A 70 6.29 4.17 2.22
C ALA A 70 5.42 5.40 2.54
N TYR A 71 5.96 6.31 3.36
CA TYR A 71 5.39 7.64 3.58
C TYR A 71 6.12 8.64 2.72
N LYS A 72 5.46 9.76 2.39
CA LYS A 72 6.11 10.86 1.67
C LYS A 72 7.32 11.35 2.47
N THR A 73 8.52 11.26 1.87
CA THR A 73 9.76 11.64 2.56
C THR A 73 10.33 12.93 1.99
N SER A 74 10.83 13.80 2.87
CA SER A 74 11.50 15.04 2.50
C SER A 74 12.86 15.10 3.16
N ARG A 75 13.91 15.37 2.38
CA ARG A 75 15.26 15.58 2.93
C ARG A 75 15.41 17.03 3.39
N VAL A 76 15.59 17.23 4.69
CA VAL A 76 15.94 18.54 5.25
C VAL A 76 17.46 18.73 5.19
N ILE A 77 17.91 19.74 4.46
CA ILE A 77 19.31 20.15 4.44
C ILE A 77 19.42 21.41 5.31
N PRO A 78 20.02 21.33 6.51
CA PRO A 78 20.21 22.51 7.33
C PRO A 78 21.24 23.43 6.68
N THR A 79 20.82 24.66 6.34
CA THR A 79 21.75 25.73 5.97
C THR A 79 22.38 26.24 7.26
N GLN A 80 23.63 25.83 7.52
CA GLN A 80 24.45 26.46 8.54
C GLN A 80 24.86 27.85 8.04
N ASP A 81 24.06 28.87 8.36
CA ASP A 81 24.59 30.23 8.46
C ASP A 81 25.46 30.26 9.71
N PHE A 82 26.78 30.11 9.54
CA PHE A 82 27.76 30.05 10.63
C PHE A 82 27.81 31.28 11.55
N ASP A 83 26.99 32.32 11.31
CA ASP A 83 27.04 33.59 12.05
C ASP A 83 25.68 34.14 12.55
N LYS A 84 24.56 33.40 12.48
CA LYS A 84 23.28 33.90 13.03
C LYS A 84 22.48 32.84 13.78
N PRO A 85 21.85 33.20 14.92
CA PRO A 85 20.96 32.28 15.64
C PRO A 85 19.78 31.89 14.75
N SER A 86 19.58 30.59 14.59
CA SER A 86 18.62 29.98 13.68
C SER A 86 17.19 30.47 13.96
N LYS A 87 16.60 31.18 12.99
CA LYS A 87 15.15 31.41 12.93
C LYS A 87 14.53 30.35 12.03
N PHE A 88 13.70 29.49 12.60
CA PHE A 88 12.90 28.55 11.85
C PHE A 88 11.80 29.32 11.11
N TYR A 89 11.88 29.37 9.78
CA TYR A 89 10.78 29.86 8.96
C TYR A 89 9.96 28.65 8.49
N LEU A 90 8.79 28.45 9.08
CA LEU A 90 7.75 27.61 8.50
C LEU A 90 7.08 28.44 7.40
N THR A 91 7.46 28.26 6.15
CA THR A 91 6.70 28.80 5.02
C THR A 91 5.50 27.90 4.75
N GLY A 92 4.46 28.06 5.55
CA GLY A 92 3.11 27.64 5.22
C GLY A 92 2.31 28.89 4.86
N GLN A 93 1.97 29.06 3.59
CA GLN A 93 1.01 30.05 3.14
C GLN A 93 -0.34 29.75 3.81
N THR A 94 -0.89 30.72 4.53
CA THR A 94 -2.34 30.82 4.75
C THR A 94 -2.77 32.13 4.10
N GLU A 95 -3.30 32.03 2.89
CA GLU A 95 -4.09 33.09 2.28
C GLU A 95 -5.33 33.34 3.14
N THR A 96 -5.65 34.63 3.29
CA THR A 96 -6.77 35.22 4.04
C THR A 96 -8.13 34.91 3.43
#